data_AF-A7KKJ9-F1
#
_entry.id   AF-A7KKJ9-F1
#
_cell.length_a   1.000
_cell.length_b   1.000
_cell.length_c   1.000
_cell.angle_alpha   90.00
_cell.angle_beta   90.00
_cell.angle_gamma   90.00
#
_symmetry.space_group_name_H-M   'P 1'
#
loop_
_entity.id
_entity.type
_entity.pdbx_description
1 polymer ?
#
loop_
_entity_poly.entity_id
_entity_poly.type
_entity_poly.pdbx_seq_one_letter_code
_entity_poly.pdbx_strand_id
1 'polypeptide(L)'
;PETYKTLDKPGYWGVHAIGEVWAEMLFTLAEALIEKHGFESNLFPNDEPSSDFFKQSSKTGERIVPRRGNTLFFQLVLDGIKIQRCRPTFMNARDSIIEADEVLTGGENKCVIWKSFAKRGLGKSASVVGGTPWGGGIRKEDYSVPVGVC
;
A
#
# COMPACT_ATOMS: atom_id res chain seq x y z
N PRO A 1 -1.56 2.77 -17.94
CA PRO A 1 -0.76 3.16 -16.76
C PRO A 1 0.15 2.01 -16.31
N GLU A 2 1.19 2.30 -15.54
CA GLU A 2 2.28 1.35 -15.25
C GLU A 2 1.84 0.16 -14.40
N THR A 3 2.59 -0.94 -14.50
CA THR A 3 2.40 -2.18 -13.75
C THR A 3 3.75 -2.74 -13.31
N TYR A 4 3.78 -3.79 -12.49
CA TYR A 4 5.02 -4.37 -11.98
C TYR A 4 5.97 -4.82 -13.09
N LYS A 5 5.43 -5.29 -14.23
CA LYS A 5 6.23 -5.68 -15.41
C LYS A 5 6.81 -4.49 -16.19
N THR A 6 6.33 -3.26 -15.96
CA THR A 6 6.97 -2.06 -16.53
C THR A 6 8.45 -1.98 -16.17
N LEU A 7 8.85 -2.50 -15.00
CA LEU A 7 10.25 -2.55 -14.55
C LEU A 7 11.18 -3.38 -15.46
N ASP A 8 10.64 -4.24 -16.32
CA ASP A 8 11.42 -5.02 -17.28
C ASP A 8 11.76 -4.21 -18.55
N LYS A 9 11.19 -3.01 -18.73
CA LYS A 9 11.38 -2.19 -19.94
C LYS A 9 12.75 -1.50 -19.96
N PRO A 10 13.31 -1.24 -21.16
CA PRO A 10 14.48 -0.38 -21.29
C PRO A 10 14.29 0.97 -20.59
N GLY A 11 15.30 1.42 -19.83
CA GLY A 11 15.26 2.68 -19.08
C GLY A 11 14.73 2.59 -17.64
N TYR A 12 14.12 1.48 -17.24
CA TYR A 12 13.59 1.28 -15.86
C TYR A 12 14.61 0.67 -14.87
N TRP A 13 15.89 0.98 -15.05
CA TRP A 13 16.98 0.56 -14.15
C TRP A 13 17.27 1.57 -13.03
N GLY A 14 16.84 2.81 -13.19
CA GLY A 14 17.15 3.90 -12.27
C GLY A 14 16.12 3.98 -11.15
N VAL A 15 16.56 4.33 -9.95
CA VAL A 15 15.66 4.42 -8.78
C VAL A 15 14.47 5.35 -8.98
N HIS A 16 14.59 6.38 -9.82
CA HIS A 16 13.47 7.27 -10.17
C HIS A 16 12.42 6.57 -11.03
N ALA A 17 12.83 5.87 -12.09
CA ALA A 17 11.90 5.12 -12.95
C ALA A 17 11.25 3.95 -12.19
N ILE A 18 12.01 3.29 -11.31
CA ILE A 18 11.46 2.29 -10.39
C ILE A 18 10.45 2.93 -9.42
N GLY A 19 10.77 4.12 -8.93
CA GLY A 19 9.92 4.91 -8.03
C GLY A 19 8.61 5.33 -8.67
N GLU A 20 8.58 5.63 -9.97
CA GLU A 20 7.35 5.94 -10.72
C GLU A 20 6.36 4.77 -10.67
N VAL A 21 6.84 3.55 -10.94
CA VAL A 21 6.01 2.34 -10.88
C VAL A 21 5.45 2.11 -9.48
N TRP A 22 6.27 2.37 -8.44
CA TRP A 22 5.83 2.26 -7.06
C TRP A 22 4.80 3.35 -6.69
N ALA A 23 5.03 4.58 -7.13
CA ALA A 23 4.11 5.69 -6.91
C ALA A 23 2.75 5.46 -7.58
N GLU A 24 2.72 4.88 -8.78
CA GLU A 24 1.48 4.52 -9.48
C GLU A 24 0.67 3.44 -8.73
N MET A 25 1.35 2.47 -8.11
CA MET A 25 0.72 1.48 -7.25
C MET A 25 0.13 2.12 -5.99
N LEU A 26 0.90 2.99 -5.33
CA LEU A 26 0.44 3.73 -4.16
C LEU A 26 -0.71 4.68 -4.48
N PHE A 27 -0.68 5.35 -5.64
CA PHE A 27 -1.77 6.19 -6.11
C PHE A 27 -3.06 5.37 -6.31
N THR A 28 -2.94 4.18 -6.89
CA THR A 28 -4.07 3.25 -7.04
C THR A 28 -4.64 2.80 -5.69
N LEU A 29 -3.80 2.68 -4.65
CA LEU A 29 -4.26 2.42 -3.29
C LEU A 29 -4.94 3.64 -2.67
N ALA A 30 -4.36 4.83 -2.81
CA ALA A 30 -4.91 6.07 -2.29
C ALA A 30 -6.32 6.32 -2.83
N GLU A 31 -6.50 6.24 -4.16
CA GLU A 31 -7.81 6.40 -4.80
C GLU A 31 -8.84 5.39 -4.28
N ALA A 32 -8.46 4.12 -4.10
CA ALA A 32 -9.38 3.09 -3.63
C ALA A 32 -9.76 3.25 -2.14
N LEU A 33 -8.84 3.75 -1.31
CA LEU A 33 -9.14 4.09 0.08
C LEU A 33 -10.02 5.33 0.17
N ILE A 34 -9.79 6.35 -0.68
CA ILE A 34 -10.65 7.54 -0.80
C ILE A 34 -12.05 7.13 -1.25
N GLU A 35 -12.18 6.24 -2.23
CA GLU A 35 -13.47 5.73 -2.68
C GLU A 35 -14.23 5.03 -1.54
N LYS A 36 -13.53 4.25 -0.71
CA LYS A 36 -14.14 3.52 0.41
C LYS A 36 -14.50 4.40 1.62
N HIS A 37 -13.64 5.36 1.98
CA HIS A 37 -13.73 6.08 3.27
C HIS A 37 -13.97 7.60 3.11
N GLY A 38 -14.05 8.10 1.88
CA GLY A 38 -14.13 9.51 1.57
C GLY A 38 -12.79 10.24 1.64
N PHE A 39 -12.81 11.53 1.31
CA PHE A 39 -11.65 12.41 1.31
C PHE A 39 -11.69 13.39 2.48
N GLU A 40 -10.54 13.63 3.11
CA GLU A 40 -10.32 14.73 4.05
C GLU A 40 -9.61 15.90 3.36
N SER A 41 -10.14 17.11 3.54
CA SER A 41 -9.55 18.35 3.00
C SER A 41 -8.26 18.77 3.70
N ASN A 42 -8.10 18.44 4.98
CA ASN A 42 -6.92 18.77 5.78
C ASN A 42 -6.04 17.53 6.01
N LEU A 43 -4.74 17.63 5.76
CA LEU A 43 -3.85 16.48 6.01
C LEU A 43 -3.69 16.15 7.50
N PHE A 44 -3.84 17.16 8.36
CA PHE A 44 -3.69 17.05 9.80
C PHE A 44 -5.00 17.40 10.51
N PRO A 45 -5.27 16.81 11.69
CA PRO A 45 -6.40 17.23 12.51
C PRO A 45 -6.21 18.69 12.94
N ASN A 46 -7.29 19.47 12.92
CA ASN A 46 -7.34 20.75 13.64
C ASN A 46 -7.29 20.47 15.15
N ASP A 47 -6.87 21.46 15.96
CA ASP A 47 -6.59 21.35 17.41
C ASP A 47 -7.38 20.27 18.18
N GLU A 48 -6.65 19.43 18.94
CA GLU A 48 -7.07 18.19 19.62
C GLU A 48 -7.54 17.05 18.66
N PRO A 49 -7.52 15.77 19.07
CA PRO A 49 -8.06 14.69 18.25
C PRO A 49 -9.55 14.90 17.99
N SER A 50 -9.89 15.60 16.91
CA SER A 50 -11.26 15.79 16.47
C SER A 50 -11.89 14.42 16.23
N SER A 51 -13.06 14.21 16.85
CA SER A 51 -13.87 13.00 16.68
C SER A 51 -14.32 12.75 15.24
N ASP A 52 -14.23 13.75 14.35
CA ASP A 52 -14.52 13.59 12.92
C ASP A 52 -13.28 13.13 12.14
N PHE A 53 -12.09 13.66 12.45
CA PHE A 53 -10.85 13.28 11.76
C PHE A 53 -10.46 11.83 12.08
N PHE A 54 -10.66 11.42 13.33
CA PHE A 54 -10.35 10.08 13.80
C PHE A 54 -11.60 9.23 14.06
N LYS A 55 -11.45 7.91 13.96
CA LYS A 55 -12.41 6.92 14.46
C LYS A 55 -11.71 5.95 15.39
N GLN A 56 -12.47 5.28 16.26
CA GLN A 56 -11.92 4.19 17.05
C GLN A 56 -11.59 3.00 16.16
N SER A 57 -10.43 2.36 16.38
CA SER A 57 -10.07 1.14 15.66
C SER A 57 -11.07 0.02 15.96
N SER A 58 -11.33 -0.82 14.96
CA SER A 58 -12.18 -2.03 15.13
C SER A 58 -11.50 -3.12 15.97
N LYS A 59 -10.17 -3.02 16.15
CA LYS A 59 -9.39 -3.86 17.06
C LYS A 59 -9.42 -3.22 18.45
N THR A 60 -9.80 -3.99 19.47
CA THR A 60 -10.04 -3.53 20.85
C THR A 60 -8.87 -2.72 21.42
N GLY A 61 -9.18 -1.58 22.05
CA GLY A 61 -8.31 -0.87 23.01
C GLY A 61 -7.64 0.40 22.46
N GLU A 62 -8.24 1.56 22.76
CA GLU A 62 -7.65 2.92 22.80
C GLU A 62 -7.07 3.54 21.53
N ARG A 63 -6.74 2.79 20.47
CA ARG A 63 -6.19 3.38 19.25
C ARG A 63 -7.26 4.06 18.42
N ILE A 64 -7.06 5.36 18.21
CA ILE A 64 -7.76 6.16 17.21
C ILE A 64 -7.00 6.09 15.88
N VAL A 65 -7.73 6.00 14.77
CA VAL A 65 -7.17 5.87 13.42
C VAL A 65 -7.81 6.91 12.50
N PRO A 66 -7.11 7.42 11.47
CA PRO A 66 -7.71 8.36 10.54
C PRO A 66 -8.97 7.77 9.90
N ARG A 67 -10.04 8.57 9.87
CA ARG A 67 -11.34 8.13 9.36
C ARG A 67 -11.40 8.11 7.84
N ARG A 68 -10.75 9.07 7.17
CA ARG A 68 -10.85 9.30 5.72
C ARG A 68 -9.74 8.58 4.97
N GLY A 69 -9.99 8.26 3.70
CA GLY A 69 -9.15 7.36 2.90
C GLY A 69 -7.77 7.91 2.59
N ASN A 70 -7.65 9.20 2.29
CA ASN A 70 -6.37 9.84 2.00
C ASN A 70 -5.48 9.95 3.24
N THR A 71 -6.03 10.32 4.40
CA THR A 71 -5.25 10.40 5.65
C THR A 71 -4.91 9.01 6.19
N LEU A 72 -5.82 8.04 6.06
CA LEU A 72 -5.56 6.64 6.37
C LEU A 72 -4.47 6.05 5.46
N PHE A 73 -4.49 6.35 4.16
CA PHE A 73 -3.45 5.95 3.22
C PHE A 73 -2.06 6.39 3.68
N PHE A 74 -1.88 7.67 4.03
CA PHE A 74 -0.60 8.16 4.53
C PHE A 74 -0.16 7.45 5.81
N GLN A 75 -1.10 7.24 6.74
CA GLN A 75 -0.81 6.53 7.98
C GLN A 75 -0.34 5.09 7.71
N LEU A 76 -1.03 4.34 6.85
CA LEU A 76 -0.68 2.97 6.49
C LEU A 76 0.66 2.87 5.77
N VAL A 77 0.97 3.80 4.86
CA VAL A 77 2.27 3.82 4.17
C VAL A 77 3.39 4.13 5.15
N LEU A 78 3.22 5.12 6.03
CA LEU A 78 4.22 5.46 7.05
C LEU A 78 4.47 4.31 8.02
N ASP A 79 3.40 3.65 8.49
CA ASP A 79 3.53 2.49 9.39
C ASP A 79 4.15 1.29 8.66
N GLY A 80 3.79 1.06 7.38
CA GLY A 80 4.43 0.05 6.53
C GLY A 80 5.93 0.28 6.34
N ILE A 81 6.37 1.54 6.22
CA ILE A 81 7.80 1.90 6.13
C ILE A 81 8.54 1.61 7.44
N LYS A 82 7.89 1.79 8.60
CA LYS A 82 8.50 1.51 9.91
C LYS A 82 8.75 0.01 10.14
N ILE A 83 7.87 -0.85 9.62
CA ILE A 83 7.91 -2.29 9.90
C ILE A 83 8.50 -3.14 8.76
N GLN A 84 8.62 -2.60 7.55
CA GLN A 84 9.26 -3.33 6.45
C GLN A 84 10.73 -3.66 6.77
N ARG A 85 11.18 -4.80 6.27
CA ARG A 85 12.58 -5.22 6.40
C ARG A 85 13.55 -4.26 5.70
N CYS A 86 14.82 -4.29 6.11
CA CYS A 86 15.89 -3.62 5.38
C CYS A 86 16.01 -4.16 3.94
N ARG A 87 16.18 -3.25 2.97
CA ARG A 87 16.21 -3.57 1.52
C ARG A 87 14.95 -4.35 1.06
N PRO A 88 13.75 -3.79 1.23
CA PRO A 88 12.52 -4.46 0.85
C PRO A 88 12.41 -4.61 -0.66
N THR A 89 11.76 -5.69 -1.11
CA THR A 89 11.21 -5.80 -2.47
C THR A 89 9.83 -5.13 -2.50
N PHE A 90 9.26 -4.95 -3.71
CA PHE A 90 7.88 -4.45 -3.86
C PHE A 90 6.88 -5.31 -3.08
N MET A 91 7.02 -6.64 -3.12
CA MET A 91 6.16 -7.54 -2.35
C MET A 91 6.32 -7.33 -0.85
N ASN A 92 7.54 -7.10 -0.35
CA ASN A 92 7.73 -6.82 1.08
C ASN A 92 7.09 -5.50 1.50
N ALA A 93 7.18 -4.46 0.67
CA ALA A 93 6.57 -3.17 0.95
C ALA A 93 5.02 -3.22 0.88
N ARG A 94 4.46 -3.99 -0.07
CA ARG A 94 3.03 -4.30 -0.09
C ARG A 94 2.60 -5.02 1.18
N ASP A 95 3.32 -6.09 1.53
CA ASP A 95 2.98 -6.93 2.68
C ASP A 95 3.09 -6.14 3.99
N SER A 96 4.05 -5.22 4.12
CA SER A 96 4.14 -4.33 5.29
C SER A 96 3.01 -3.32 5.37
N ILE A 97 2.46 -2.84 4.24
CA ILE A 97 1.25 -1.99 4.25
C ILE A 97 0.01 -2.80 4.68
N ILE A 98 -0.08 -4.07 4.26
CA ILE A 98 -1.15 -4.97 4.70
C ILE A 98 -1.04 -5.25 6.21
N GLU A 99 0.17 -5.51 6.70
CA GLU A 99 0.44 -5.71 8.13
C GLU A 99 0.16 -4.44 8.94
N ALA A 100 0.51 -3.27 8.41
CA ALA A 100 0.15 -1.99 9.03
C ALA A 100 -1.37 -1.85 9.20
N ASP A 101 -2.17 -2.24 8.20
CA ASP A 101 -3.63 -2.25 8.31
C ASP A 101 -4.12 -3.26 9.36
N GLU A 102 -3.53 -4.45 9.43
CA GLU A 102 -3.84 -5.46 10.45
C GLU A 102 -3.60 -4.97 11.89
N VAL A 103 -2.51 -4.22 12.07
CA VAL A 103 -2.12 -3.68 13.37
C VAL A 103 -2.93 -2.43 13.72
N LEU A 104 -3.20 -1.55 12.76
CA LEU A 104 -3.84 -0.27 12.96
C LEU A 104 -5.37 -0.39 13.03
N THR A 105 -5.98 -1.05 12.05
CA THR A 105 -7.43 -1.07 11.84
C THR A 105 -8.08 -2.41 12.14
N GLY A 106 -7.28 -3.45 12.40
CA GLY A 106 -7.77 -4.84 12.48
C GLY A 106 -7.87 -5.53 11.12
N GLY A 107 -7.32 -4.93 10.06
CA GLY A 107 -7.35 -5.51 8.72
C GLY A 107 -8.62 -5.20 7.94
N GLU A 108 -9.35 -4.14 8.31
CA GLU A 108 -10.63 -3.77 7.68
C GLU A 108 -10.44 -3.43 6.18
N ASN A 109 -9.22 -3.14 5.74
CA ASN A 109 -8.89 -2.70 4.38
C ASN A 109 -8.10 -3.71 3.57
N LYS A 110 -7.81 -4.91 4.09
CA LYS A 110 -7.05 -5.95 3.36
C LYS A 110 -7.56 -6.18 1.94
N CYS A 111 -8.87 -6.32 1.75
CA CYS A 111 -9.46 -6.52 0.41
C CYS A 111 -9.13 -5.38 -0.55
N VAL A 112 -9.27 -4.13 -0.10
CA VAL A 112 -8.97 -2.94 -0.91
C VAL A 112 -7.49 -2.88 -1.23
N ILE A 113 -6.63 -3.07 -0.22
CA ILE A 113 -5.18 -3.03 -0.39
C ILE A 113 -4.73 -4.07 -1.40
N TRP A 114 -5.16 -5.33 -1.24
CA TRP A 114 -4.83 -6.39 -2.17
C TRP A 114 -5.32 -6.12 -3.58
N LYS A 115 -6.58 -5.68 -3.76
CA LYS A 115 -7.12 -5.35 -5.09
C LYS A 115 -6.33 -4.22 -5.76
N SER A 116 -5.94 -3.19 -5.02
CA SER A 116 -5.17 -2.06 -5.58
C SER A 116 -3.79 -2.49 -6.08
N PHE A 117 -3.05 -3.29 -5.30
CA PHE A 117 -1.75 -3.81 -5.74
C PHE A 117 -1.88 -4.85 -6.85
N ALA A 118 -2.85 -5.77 -6.74
CA ALA A 118 -3.13 -6.77 -7.76
C ALA A 118 -3.51 -6.14 -9.10
N LYS A 119 -4.28 -5.05 -9.11
CA LYS A 119 -4.62 -4.27 -10.32
C LYS A 119 -3.39 -3.78 -11.09
N ARG A 120 -2.24 -3.67 -10.42
CA ARG A 120 -0.95 -3.25 -10.98
C ARG A 120 0.04 -4.40 -11.14
N GLY A 121 -0.42 -5.65 -11.11
CA GLY A 121 0.41 -6.83 -11.31
C GLY A 121 1.23 -7.25 -10.08
N LEU A 122 0.98 -6.64 -8.91
CA LEU A 122 1.63 -6.97 -7.63
C LEU A 122 0.71 -7.81 -6.71
N GLY A 123 -0.02 -8.75 -7.30
CA GLY A 123 -0.91 -9.69 -6.60
C GLY A 123 -0.17 -10.76 -5.78
N LYS A 124 -0.94 -11.66 -5.17
CA LYS A 124 -0.46 -12.66 -4.19
C LYS A 124 0.82 -13.38 -4.62
N SER A 125 0.90 -13.78 -5.89
CA SER A 125 1.98 -14.60 -6.44
C SER A 125 2.95 -13.82 -7.33
N ALA A 126 2.95 -12.48 -7.27
CA ALA A 126 3.91 -11.64 -7.96
C ALA A 126 5.33 -11.95 -7.48
N SER A 127 6.29 -11.98 -8.40
CA SER A 127 7.65 -12.43 -8.09
C SER A 127 8.69 -11.84 -9.05
N VAL A 128 9.97 -11.95 -8.68
CA VAL A 128 11.10 -11.59 -9.53
C VAL A 128 12.06 -12.78 -9.65
N VAL A 129 12.45 -13.12 -10.87
CA VAL A 129 13.43 -14.18 -11.17
C VAL A 129 14.78 -13.52 -11.47
N GLY A 130 15.85 -14.00 -10.84
CA GLY A 130 17.19 -13.44 -11.03
C GLY A 130 17.34 -12.01 -10.48
N GLY A 131 16.65 -11.69 -9.39
CA GLY A 131 16.68 -10.37 -8.77
C GLY A 131 18.10 -9.97 -8.31
N THR A 132 18.46 -8.69 -8.50
CA THR A 132 19.75 -8.15 -8.04
C THR A 132 19.57 -7.06 -6.99
N PRO A 133 20.60 -6.79 -6.16
CA PRO A 133 20.66 -5.65 -5.23
C PRO A 133 20.24 -4.27 -5.77
N TRP A 134 20.31 -4.07 -7.09
CA TRP A 134 20.10 -2.79 -7.77
C TRP A 134 18.78 -2.73 -8.54
N GLY A 135 17.89 -3.70 -8.35
CA GLY A 135 16.60 -3.74 -9.04
C GLY A 135 16.62 -4.47 -10.39
N GLY A 136 17.62 -5.30 -10.67
CA GLY A 136 17.60 -6.21 -11.82
C GLY A 136 16.67 -7.41 -11.62
N GLY A 137 16.54 -8.25 -12.65
CA GLY A 137 15.70 -9.45 -12.67
C GLY A 137 14.45 -9.32 -13.55
N ILE A 138 13.77 -10.44 -13.80
CA ILE A 138 12.58 -10.51 -14.65
C ILE A 138 11.33 -10.58 -13.76
N ARG A 139 10.42 -9.64 -13.92
CA ARG A 139 9.19 -9.57 -13.12
C ARG A 139 8.12 -10.49 -13.69
N LYS A 140 7.51 -11.27 -12.80
CA LYS A 140 6.29 -12.02 -13.06
C LYS A 140 5.16 -11.36 -12.31
N GLU A 141 4.19 -10.86 -13.07
CA GLU A 141 2.98 -10.28 -12.53
C GLU A 141 2.04 -11.34 -11.99
N ASP A 142 1.25 -10.92 -11.02
CA ASP A 142 0.06 -11.62 -10.60
C ASP A 142 -1.06 -10.60 -10.37
N TYR A 143 -2.27 -10.95 -10.77
CA TYR A 143 -3.46 -10.11 -10.60
C TYR A 143 -4.45 -10.74 -9.62
N SER A 144 -4.08 -11.85 -8.98
CA SER A 144 -4.91 -12.53 -8.00
C SER A 144 -4.82 -11.90 -6.61
N VAL A 145 -5.91 -12.03 -5.86
CA VAL A 145 -6.03 -11.69 -4.44
C VAL A 145 -6.13 -12.99 -3.65
N PRO A 146 -5.60 -13.09 -2.40
CA PRO A 146 -5.75 -14.31 -1.61
C PRO A 146 -7.22 -14.65 -1.33
N VAL A 147 -7.54 -15.95 -1.35
CA VAL A 147 -8.89 -16.48 -1.07
C VAL A 147 -9.34 -16.06 0.34
N GLY A 148 -10.58 -15.57 0.46
CA GLY A 148 -11.20 -15.21 1.73
C GLY A 148 -10.73 -13.87 2.32
N VAL A 149 -9.94 -13.09 1.56
CA VAL A 149 -9.58 -11.71 1.94
C VAL A 149 -10.62 -10.70 1.47
N CYS A 150 -11.23 -11.00 0.33
CA CYS A 150 -12.49 -10.47 -0.17
C CYS A 150 -13.46 -11.67 -0.23
#